data_AF-A0AAV4JRT6-F1
#
_entry.id   AF-A0AAV4JRT6-F1
#
_cell.length_a   1.000
_cell.length_b   1.000
_cell.length_c   1.000
_cell.angle_alpha   90.00
_cell.angle_beta   90.00
_cell.angle_gamma   90.00
#
_symmetry.space_group_name_H-M   'P 1'
#
loop_
_entity.id
_entity.type
_entity.pdbx_description
1 polymer ?
#
loop_
_entity_poly.entity_id
_entity_poly.type
_entity_poly.pdbx_seq_one_letter_code
_entity_poly.pdbx_strand_id
1 'polypeptide(L)'
;MNLLRNQYVTKNCLSCKKILLILLTFSCFLAISLFYLSYWTYEIPLPGQEGKGQEIQSREVKRCVVPQLLEDDPVMVRSVRRLSLPKCSYEEWLRVYNGHVYLSTEAKRDHLNITCDYYPLVRKGDYDYIYRKPIRNIPDGFQMVSDFFKGVCKDIHNVTNVGIYSGVHHSEDRAKRSENADPLSLGFHGMSIAILGFDSMSRMSWHRRLKETRSYFKDNLGGIELESHNIVGDGTTAVMFPMLTGKFEWELPECR
;
A
#
# COMPACT_ATOMS: atom_id res chain seq x y z
N MET A 1 -44.15 27.25 -102.72
CA MET A 1 -45.06 26.26 -103.31
C MET A 1 -44.74 24.91 -102.68
N ASN A 2 -45.65 24.38 -101.84
CA ASN A 2 -45.91 22.96 -101.53
C ASN A 2 -44.74 22.02 -101.18
N LEU A 3 -44.76 21.10 -100.21
CA LEU A 3 -45.61 20.68 -99.09
C LEU A 3 -45.00 19.32 -98.63
N LEU A 4 -45.04 18.99 -97.33
CA LEU A 4 -44.99 17.62 -96.73
C LEU A 4 -43.61 16.91 -96.66
N ARG A 5 -43.22 16.07 -95.67
CA ARG A 5 -43.76 15.56 -94.39
C ARG A 5 -42.64 14.74 -93.70
N ASN A 6 -42.62 14.70 -92.35
CA ASN A 6 -42.52 13.54 -91.42
C ASN A 6 -41.58 12.35 -91.73
N GLN A 7 -40.95 11.62 -90.80
CA GLN A 7 -41.06 11.39 -89.34
C GLN A 7 -39.94 10.38 -89.00
N TYR A 8 -39.38 10.37 -87.77
CA TYR A 8 -38.95 9.18 -86.99
C TYR A 8 -38.41 9.69 -85.63
N VAL A 9 -39.26 9.85 -84.61
CA VAL A 9 -39.57 8.89 -83.53
C VAL A 9 -38.38 8.58 -82.63
N THR A 10 -38.41 9.25 -81.47
CA THR A 10 -37.78 8.90 -80.20
C THR A 10 -38.15 7.48 -79.75
N LYS A 11 -37.18 6.70 -79.24
CA LYS A 11 -37.41 5.61 -78.27
C LYS A 11 -36.11 5.10 -77.65
N ASN A 12 -36.16 4.88 -76.32
CA ASN A 12 -35.30 4.04 -75.48
C ASN A 12 -34.07 4.67 -74.79
N CYS A 13 -34.31 5.52 -73.78
CA CYS A 13 -33.33 5.88 -72.74
C CYS A 13 -33.80 5.53 -71.30
N LEU A 14 -34.69 4.54 -71.16
CA LEU A 14 -35.27 4.14 -69.86
C LEU A 14 -34.74 2.80 -69.30
N SER A 15 -34.03 1.99 -70.10
CA SER A 15 -33.58 0.66 -69.71
C SER A 15 -32.25 0.68 -68.93
N CYS A 16 -31.32 1.58 -69.30
CA CYS A 16 -29.98 1.63 -68.71
C CYS A 16 -29.96 2.14 -67.25
N LYS A 17 -30.84 3.09 -66.89
CA LYS A 17 -30.97 3.59 -65.51
C LYS A 17 -31.55 2.54 -64.55
N LYS A 18 -32.45 1.67 -65.02
CA LYS A 18 -33.02 0.59 -64.21
C LYS A 18 -31.99 -0.50 -63.92
N ILE A 19 -31.16 -0.84 -64.90
CA ILE A 19 -30.08 -1.83 -64.74
C ILE A 19 -29.00 -1.31 -63.77
N LEU A 20 -28.61 -0.04 -63.87
CA LEU A 20 -27.65 0.57 -62.96
C LEU A 20 -28.17 0.62 -61.50
N LEU A 21 -29.46 0.91 -61.31
CA LEU A 21 -30.07 0.92 -59.98
C LEU A 21 -30.14 -0.48 -59.36
N ILE A 22 -30.43 -1.51 -60.17
CA ILE A 22 -30.45 -2.92 -59.73
C ILE A 22 -29.05 -3.40 -59.33
N LEU A 23 -28.01 -3.01 -60.08
CA LEU A 23 -26.63 -3.36 -59.75
C LEU A 23 -26.16 -2.69 -58.44
N LEU A 24 -26.57 -1.43 -58.21
CA LEU A 24 -26.28 -0.70 -56.97
C LEU A 24 -27.02 -1.26 -55.76
N THR A 25 -28.28 -1.69 -55.90
CA THR A 25 -29.01 -2.31 -54.79
C THR A 25 -28.47 -3.68 -54.45
N PHE A 26 -28.02 -4.46 -55.45
CA PHE A 26 -27.43 -5.78 -55.23
C PHE A 26 -26.06 -5.70 -54.55
N SER A 27 -25.20 -4.73 -54.92
CA SER A 27 -23.91 -4.53 -54.24
C SER A 27 -24.08 -4.07 -52.79
N CYS A 28 -25.08 -3.22 -52.51
CA CYS A 28 -25.39 -2.78 -51.16
C CYS A 28 -25.91 -3.94 -50.29
N PHE A 29 -26.75 -4.82 -50.85
CA PHE A 29 -27.26 -6.00 -50.15
C PHE A 29 -26.14 -7.01 -49.83
N LEU A 30 -25.19 -7.20 -50.74
CA LEU A 30 -24.00 -8.04 -50.54
C LEU A 30 -23.07 -7.46 -49.47
N ALA A 31 -22.88 -6.15 -49.41
CA ALA A 31 -22.07 -5.51 -48.38
C ALA A 31 -22.72 -5.66 -46.99
N ILE A 32 -24.03 -5.48 -46.89
CA ILE A 32 -24.78 -5.62 -45.63
C ILE A 32 -24.78 -7.08 -45.17
N SER A 33 -24.97 -8.05 -46.07
CA SER A 33 -24.95 -9.47 -45.70
C SER A 33 -23.56 -9.94 -45.25
N LEU A 34 -22.48 -9.46 -45.87
CA LEU A 34 -21.11 -9.72 -45.42
C LEU A 34 -20.83 -9.08 -44.06
N PHE A 35 -21.36 -7.87 -43.80
CA PHE A 35 -21.22 -7.23 -42.50
C PHE A 35 -21.97 -8.01 -41.41
N TYR A 36 -23.20 -8.47 -41.68
CA TYR A 36 -23.96 -9.31 -40.75
C TYR A 36 -23.30 -10.68 -40.52
N LEU A 37 -22.75 -11.33 -41.57
CA LEU A 37 -21.99 -12.57 -41.42
C LEU A 37 -20.75 -12.36 -40.54
N SER A 38 -20.02 -11.26 -40.73
CA SER A 38 -18.88 -10.94 -39.87
C SER A 38 -19.30 -10.71 -38.41
N TYR A 39 -20.43 -10.01 -38.19
CA TYR A 39 -20.93 -9.71 -36.85
C TYR A 39 -21.46 -10.95 -36.12
N TRP A 40 -22.11 -11.89 -36.83
CA TRP A 40 -22.60 -13.14 -36.24
C TRP A 40 -21.49 -14.16 -35.96
N THR A 41 -20.32 -14.06 -36.61
CA THR A 41 -19.16 -14.90 -36.28
C THR A 41 -18.32 -14.39 -35.10
N TYR A 42 -18.59 -13.19 -34.58
CA TYR A 42 -18.00 -12.73 -33.33
C TYR A 42 -18.80 -13.27 -32.15
N GLU A 43 -18.50 -14.50 -31.73
CA GLU A 43 -18.83 -14.97 -30.39
C GLU A 43 -18.13 -14.07 -29.37
N ILE A 44 -18.91 -13.31 -28.61
CA ILE A 44 -18.45 -12.67 -27.37
C ILE A 44 -18.29 -13.81 -26.34
N PRO A 45 -17.07 -14.10 -25.85
CA PRO A 45 -16.91 -15.13 -24.83
C PRO A 45 -17.54 -14.62 -23.53
N LEU A 46 -18.59 -15.30 -23.06
CA LEU A 46 -19.07 -15.14 -21.70
C LEU A 46 -18.02 -15.72 -20.75
N PRO A 47 -17.69 -15.04 -19.62
CA PRO A 47 -16.71 -15.56 -18.68
C PRO A 47 -17.34 -16.72 -17.91
N GLY A 48 -16.75 -17.91 -18.07
CA GLY A 48 -17.02 -19.06 -17.23
C GLY A 48 -17.80 -20.16 -17.91
N GLN A 49 -17.10 -21.03 -18.65
CA GLN A 49 -17.36 -22.48 -18.63
C GLN A 49 -16.06 -23.26 -18.78
N GLU A 50 -15.98 -24.32 -17.98
CA GLU A 50 -14.85 -25.24 -17.80
C GLU A 50 -14.37 -25.84 -19.13
N GLY A 51 -13.09 -25.64 -19.44
CA GLY A 51 -12.44 -26.24 -20.58
C GLY A 51 -12.26 -27.75 -20.38
N LYS A 52 -12.95 -28.55 -21.20
CA LYS A 52 -12.61 -29.96 -21.43
C LYS A 52 -11.18 -30.05 -21.96
N GLY A 53 -10.37 -30.90 -21.32
CA GLY A 53 -8.97 -31.10 -21.63
C GLY A 53 -8.73 -31.46 -23.10
N GLN A 54 -8.02 -30.58 -23.79
CA GLN A 54 -7.28 -30.92 -25.00
C GLN A 54 -5.88 -31.37 -24.63
N GLU A 55 -5.50 -32.50 -25.21
CA GLU A 55 -4.18 -33.13 -25.18
C GLU A 55 -3.04 -32.09 -25.27
N ILE A 56 -2.14 -32.14 -24.28
CA ILE A 56 -0.99 -31.25 -24.17
C ILE A 56 0.04 -31.69 -25.24
N GLN A 57 -0.14 -31.19 -26.46
CA GLN A 57 0.99 -30.95 -27.35
C GLN A 57 1.96 -30.05 -26.57
N SER A 58 3.24 -30.43 -26.50
CA SER A 58 4.28 -29.79 -25.68
C SER A 58 4.29 -28.27 -25.85
N ARG A 59 3.48 -27.56 -25.06
CA ARG A 59 3.53 -26.11 -24.93
C ARG A 59 4.91 -25.83 -24.36
N GLU A 60 5.71 -25.05 -25.08
CA GLU A 60 6.80 -24.31 -24.45
C GLU A 60 6.25 -23.76 -23.14
N VAL A 61 6.82 -24.21 -22.03
CA VAL A 61 6.46 -23.71 -20.72
C VAL A 61 6.79 -22.22 -20.76
N LYS A 62 5.77 -21.38 -20.98
CA LYS A 62 5.89 -19.93 -20.85
C LYS A 62 6.28 -19.68 -19.41
N ARG A 63 7.59 -19.57 -19.15
CA ARG A 63 8.10 -19.27 -17.82
C ARG A 63 7.61 -17.87 -17.48
N CYS A 64 7.03 -17.72 -16.29
CA CYS A 64 6.80 -16.40 -15.73
C CYS A 64 8.17 -15.76 -15.48
N VAL A 65 8.56 -14.85 -16.36
CA VAL A 65 9.78 -14.06 -16.19
C VAL A 65 9.44 -12.87 -15.30
N VAL A 66 10.06 -12.81 -14.12
CA VAL A 66 9.89 -11.66 -13.22
C VAL A 66 10.54 -10.45 -13.88
N PRO A 67 9.81 -9.33 -14.07
CA PRO A 67 10.37 -8.14 -14.68
C PRO A 67 11.44 -7.54 -13.78
N GLN A 68 12.61 -7.27 -14.34
CA GLN A 68 13.68 -6.55 -13.66
C GLN A 68 13.41 -5.05 -13.81
N LEU A 69 12.96 -4.41 -12.74
CA LEU A 69 12.61 -2.99 -12.72
C LEU A 69 13.76 -2.16 -12.16
N LEU A 70 14.11 -1.07 -12.85
CA LEU A 70 15.12 -0.13 -12.38
C LEU A 70 14.59 0.70 -11.21
N GLU A 71 15.35 0.75 -10.12
CA GLU A 71 15.01 1.56 -8.95
C GLU A 71 15.02 3.06 -9.29
N ASP A 72 15.95 3.48 -10.13
CA ASP A 72 16.21 4.85 -10.56
C ASP A 72 15.61 5.19 -11.93
N ASP A 73 14.60 4.43 -12.37
CA ASP A 73 13.87 4.71 -13.60
C ASP A 73 13.47 6.21 -13.70
N PRO A 74 13.88 6.92 -14.77
CA PRO A 74 13.75 8.36 -14.86
C PRO A 74 12.29 8.84 -14.91
N VAL A 75 11.35 7.99 -15.34
CA VAL A 75 9.91 8.29 -15.32
C VAL A 75 9.40 8.20 -13.89
N MET A 76 9.79 7.16 -13.16
CA MET A 76 9.34 6.93 -11.79
C MET A 76 9.95 7.91 -10.79
N VAL A 77 11.25 8.22 -10.90
CA VAL A 77 11.96 9.09 -9.95
C VAL A 77 11.39 10.50 -9.95
N ARG A 78 10.88 11.00 -11.09
CA ARG A 78 10.19 12.30 -11.18
C ARG A 78 8.96 12.39 -10.27
N SER A 79 8.29 11.26 -10.04
CA SER A 79 7.10 11.16 -9.19
C SER A 79 7.44 10.85 -7.72
N VAL A 80 8.68 10.45 -7.42
CA VAL A 80 9.12 10.18 -6.04
C VAL A 80 9.56 11.49 -5.39
N ARG A 81 8.62 12.16 -4.74
CA ARG A 81 8.94 13.34 -3.91
C ARG A 81 9.73 12.93 -2.68
N ARG A 82 10.91 13.53 -2.49
CA ARG A 82 11.62 13.52 -1.20
C ARG A 82 11.04 14.61 -0.31
N LEU A 83 10.51 14.21 0.84
CA LEU A 83 10.07 15.16 1.86
C LEU A 83 11.28 15.49 2.73
N SER A 84 11.48 16.78 3.01
CA SER A 84 12.44 17.20 4.01
C SER A 84 11.94 16.77 5.38
N LEU A 85 12.86 16.39 6.27
CA LEU A 85 12.52 16.17 7.67
C LEU A 85 11.81 17.41 8.24
N PRO A 86 10.78 17.22 9.08
CA PRO A 86 10.14 18.35 9.74
C PRO A 86 11.17 19.09 10.58
N LYS A 87 11.21 20.42 10.47
CA LYS A 87 12.01 21.26 11.37
C LYS A 87 11.20 21.50 12.63
N CYS A 88 11.65 20.97 13.77
CA CYS A 88 11.06 21.30 15.06
C CYS A 88 11.39 22.76 15.38
N SER A 89 10.37 23.60 15.60
CA SER A 89 10.54 25.04 15.84
C SER A 89 10.68 25.40 17.32
N TYR A 90 10.32 24.48 18.21
CA TYR A 90 10.27 24.70 19.64
C TYR A 90 11.36 23.88 20.34
N GLU A 91 11.91 24.46 21.39
CA GLU A 91 12.92 23.79 22.22
C GLU A 91 12.23 22.72 23.07
N GLU A 92 12.76 21.49 23.05
CA GLU A 92 12.34 20.39 23.90
C GLU A 92 13.26 20.32 25.11
N TRP A 93 12.73 20.48 26.32
CA TRP A 93 13.56 20.47 27.54
C TRP A 93 13.87 19.07 28.05
N LEU A 94 13.07 18.09 27.66
CA LEU A 94 13.28 16.69 28.02
C LEU A 94 13.64 15.86 26.80
N ARG A 95 14.50 14.86 27.01
CA ARG A 95 14.84 13.82 26.04
C ARG A 95 14.72 12.46 26.68
N VAL A 96 14.22 11.49 25.92
CA VAL A 96 14.15 10.10 26.36
C VAL A 96 15.27 9.32 25.69
N TYR A 97 16.05 8.60 26.49
CA TYR A 97 17.09 7.73 25.99
C TYR A 97 17.16 6.46 26.83
N ASN A 98 17.04 5.31 26.18
CA ASN A 98 17.14 3.99 26.79
C ASN A 98 16.27 3.82 28.05
N GLY A 99 14.99 4.21 27.99
CA GLY A 99 14.05 4.10 29.11
C GLY A 99 14.30 5.07 30.27
N HIS A 100 15.17 6.07 30.08
CA HIS A 100 15.47 7.11 31.05
C HIS A 100 15.16 8.49 30.46
N VAL A 101 14.74 9.41 31.33
CA VAL A 101 14.39 10.79 31.01
C VAL A 101 15.54 11.69 31.45
N TYR A 102 16.03 12.50 30.52
CA TYR A 102 17.09 13.47 30.77
C TYR A 102 16.64 14.87 30.38
N LEU A 103 17.24 15.87 31.00
CA LEU A 103 17.19 17.23 30.51
C LEU A 103 18.02 17.34 29.21
N SER A 104 17.53 18.09 28.23
CA SER A 104 18.25 18.38 27.00
C SER A 104 19.47 19.26 27.26
N THR A 105 20.48 19.15 26.40
CA THR A 105 21.71 19.93 26.50
C THR A 105 21.46 21.42 26.30
N GLU A 106 20.51 21.73 25.42
CA GLU A 106 20.07 23.08 25.08
C GLU A 106 19.39 23.72 26.29
N ALA A 107 18.42 23.01 26.90
CA ALA A 107 17.69 23.55 28.04
C ALA A 107 18.59 23.79 29.25
N LYS A 108 19.55 22.88 29.52
CA LYS A 108 20.53 23.09 30.60
C LYS A 108 21.43 24.32 30.40
N ARG A 109 21.67 24.71 29.14
CA ARG A 109 22.49 25.87 28.80
C ARG A 109 21.67 27.15 28.90
N ASP A 110 20.43 27.11 28.43
CA ASP A 110 19.62 28.31 28.20
C ASP A 110 18.71 28.63 29.41
N HIS A 111 18.47 27.65 30.31
CA HIS A 111 17.63 27.80 31.50
C HIS A 111 18.34 27.34 32.78
N LEU A 112 18.17 28.10 33.86
CA LEU A 112 18.74 27.81 35.18
C LEU A 112 17.72 27.08 36.07
N ASN A 113 18.23 26.18 36.92
CA ASN A 113 17.47 25.45 37.96
C ASN A 113 16.10 24.92 37.48
N ILE A 114 16.13 24.17 36.37
CA ILE A 114 14.95 23.54 35.79
C ILE A 114 14.39 22.48 36.76
N THR A 115 13.09 22.53 37.00
CA THR A 115 12.34 21.50 37.72
C THR A 115 11.28 20.91 36.80
N CYS A 116 11.21 19.59 36.76
CA CYS A 116 10.29 18.88 35.87
C CYS A 116 9.40 17.91 36.64
N ASP A 117 8.13 17.87 36.26
CA ASP A 117 7.14 16.94 36.78
C ASP A 117 6.75 15.93 35.70
N TYR A 118 6.68 14.66 36.10
CA TYR A 118 6.36 13.53 35.23
C TYR A 118 4.93 13.07 35.49
N TYR A 119 4.09 13.11 34.45
CA TYR A 119 2.70 12.65 34.50
C TYR A 119 2.57 11.37 33.67
N PRO A 120 2.54 10.18 34.29
CA PRO A 120 2.43 8.93 33.54
C PRO A 120 1.12 8.93 32.73
N LEU A 121 1.22 8.68 31.43
CA LEU A 121 0.08 8.64 30.52
C LEU A 121 -0.28 7.18 30.26
N VAL A 122 -1.50 6.79 30.60
CA VAL A 122 -2.02 5.44 30.37
C VAL A 122 -3.25 5.52 29.49
N ARG A 123 -3.24 4.77 28.39
CA ARG A 123 -4.39 4.66 27.50
C ARG A 123 -5.50 3.83 28.14
N LYS A 124 -6.74 4.28 27.94
CA LYS A 124 -7.96 3.59 28.36
C LYS A 124 -8.75 3.22 27.11
N GLY A 125 -8.33 2.12 26.48
CA GLY A 125 -8.87 1.70 25.18
C GLY A 125 -8.39 2.59 24.04
N ASP A 126 -9.18 2.61 22.97
CA ASP A 126 -8.73 3.15 21.68
C ASP A 126 -8.78 4.67 21.60
N TYR A 127 -9.74 5.29 22.27
CA TYR A 127 -10.05 6.72 22.09
C TYR A 127 -9.81 7.58 23.33
N ASP A 128 -9.38 6.98 24.44
CA ASP A 128 -9.26 7.68 25.73
C ASP A 128 -7.91 7.42 26.42
N TYR A 129 -7.51 8.34 27.29
CA TYR A 129 -6.30 8.25 28.09
C TYR A 129 -6.46 9.00 29.43
N ILE A 130 -5.70 8.55 30.42
CA ILE A 130 -5.66 9.17 31.74
C ILE A 130 -4.22 9.51 32.14
N TYR A 131 -4.06 10.61 32.87
CA TYR A 131 -2.82 10.90 33.58
C TYR A 131 -2.90 10.29 34.98
N ARG A 132 -1.92 9.46 35.33
CA ARG A 132 -1.77 8.96 36.70
C ARG A 132 -1.19 10.04 37.61
N LYS A 133 -1.09 9.71 38.90
CA LYS A 133 -0.49 10.57 39.92
C LYS A 133 0.89 11.06 39.45
N PRO A 134 1.13 12.38 39.42
CA PRO A 134 2.40 12.91 38.96
C PRO A 134 3.52 12.61 39.94
N ILE A 135 4.70 12.35 39.39
CA ILE A 135 5.96 12.29 40.13
C ILE A 135 6.61 13.66 39.99
N ARG A 136 6.78 14.35 41.12
CA ARG A 136 7.23 15.74 41.14
C ARG A 136 8.74 15.83 41.20
N ASN A 137 9.30 16.86 40.57
CA ASN A 137 10.74 17.16 40.59
C ASN A 137 11.60 15.94 40.24
N ILE A 138 11.33 15.32 39.09
CA ILE A 138 12.14 14.19 38.63
C ILE A 138 13.60 14.61 38.43
N PRO A 139 14.57 13.76 38.83
CA PRO A 139 15.99 14.03 38.59
C PRO A 139 16.36 13.85 37.11
N ASP A 140 17.51 14.41 36.71
CA ASP A 140 18.11 14.12 35.41
C ASP A 140 18.61 12.66 35.38
N GLY A 141 18.16 11.88 34.39
CA GLY A 141 18.34 10.43 34.34
C GLY A 141 17.26 9.64 35.07
N PHE A 142 16.09 10.23 35.30
CA PHE A 142 14.95 9.53 35.91
C PHE A 142 14.53 8.31 35.09
N GLN A 143 14.46 7.14 35.73
CA GLN A 143 13.96 5.93 35.09
C GLN A 143 12.46 6.06 34.82
N MET A 144 12.06 5.87 33.57
CA MET A 144 10.65 5.93 33.18
C MET A 144 9.83 4.92 33.97
N VAL A 145 8.57 5.24 34.23
CA VAL A 145 7.60 4.33 34.88
C VAL A 145 6.40 3.99 34.00
N SER A 146 6.32 4.59 32.80
CA SER A 146 5.33 4.31 31.77
C SER A 146 5.89 4.61 30.38
N ASP A 147 5.38 3.92 29.37
CA ASP A 147 5.84 4.07 27.97
C ASP A 147 5.53 5.46 27.40
N PHE A 148 4.50 6.12 27.91
CA PHE A 148 4.10 7.48 27.54
C PHE A 148 3.97 8.33 28.79
N PHE A 149 4.33 9.60 28.70
CA PHE A 149 4.13 10.55 29.79
C PHE A 149 4.03 11.99 29.27
N LYS A 150 3.40 12.84 30.06
CA LYS A 150 3.50 14.29 29.88
C LYS A 150 4.57 14.83 30.82
N GLY A 151 5.54 15.55 30.26
CA GLY A 151 6.54 16.30 31.02
C GLY A 151 6.08 17.74 31.17
N VAL A 152 6.15 18.29 32.38
CA VAL A 152 5.91 19.71 32.65
C VAL A 152 7.13 20.24 33.37
N CYS A 153 7.93 21.04 32.67
CA CYS A 153 9.13 21.65 33.21
C CYS A 153 8.94 23.15 33.41
N LYS A 154 9.65 23.70 34.39
CA LYS A 154 9.73 25.14 34.65
C LYS A 154 11.12 25.53 35.13
N ASP A 155 11.56 26.72 34.74
CA ASP A 155 12.80 27.33 35.22
C ASP A 155 12.56 28.28 36.40
N ILE A 156 13.61 28.98 36.84
CA ILE A 156 13.54 29.95 37.96
C ILE A 156 12.63 31.14 37.63
N HIS A 157 12.50 31.46 36.35
CA HIS A 157 11.72 32.57 35.84
C HIS A 157 10.26 32.16 35.55
N ASN A 158 9.85 30.94 35.92
CA ASN A 158 8.55 30.34 35.61
C ASN A 158 8.27 30.23 34.10
N VAL A 159 9.31 30.21 33.25
CA VAL A 159 9.15 29.80 31.85
C VAL A 159 8.83 28.31 31.86
N THR A 160 7.77 27.92 31.14
CA THR A 160 7.28 26.54 31.15
C THR A 160 7.52 25.85 29.82
N ASN A 161 7.88 24.57 29.87
CA ASN A 161 7.99 23.69 28.73
C ASN A 161 7.12 22.46 28.99
N VAL A 162 6.21 22.17 28.06
CA VAL A 162 5.25 21.07 28.21
C VAL A 162 5.25 20.23 26.95
N GLY A 163 5.48 18.93 27.12
CA GLY A 163 5.54 17.98 26.02
C GLY A 163 4.95 16.63 26.39
N ILE A 164 4.55 15.86 25.37
CA ILE A 164 4.22 14.44 25.51
C ILE A 164 5.40 13.66 24.95
N TYR A 165 5.92 12.77 25.77
CA TYR A 165 7.11 11.98 25.48
C TYR A 165 6.76 10.50 25.46
N SER A 166 7.47 9.76 24.63
CA SER A 166 7.35 8.32 24.52
C SER A 166 8.71 7.64 24.64
N GLY A 167 8.68 6.39 25.08
CA GLY A 167 9.85 5.54 25.21
C GLY A 167 9.45 4.14 25.65
N VAL A 168 10.44 3.27 25.80
CA VAL A 168 10.22 1.91 26.28
C VAL A 168 10.52 1.88 27.77
N HIS A 169 9.48 1.75 28.60
CA HIS A 169 9.64 1.55 30.03
C HIS A 169 9.95 0.08 30.31
N HIS A 170 11.06 -0.17 31.01
CA HIS A 170 11.40 -1.49 31.51
C HIS A 170 10.52 -1.86 32.72
N SER A 171 9.69 -2.90 32.55
CA SER A 171 8.85 -3.45 33.60
C SER A 171 9.28 -4.89 33.90
N GLU A 172 9.56 -5.20 35.16
CA GLU A 172 9.92 -6.56 35.59
C GLU A 172 8.85 -7.58 35.22
N ASP A 173 7.57 -7.22 35.31
CA ASP A 173 6.45 -8.10 34.95
C ASP A 173 6.44 -8.44 33.45
N ARG A 174 6.92 -7.53 32.60
CA ARG A 174 7.10 -7.78 31.15
C ARG A 174 8.33 -8.67 30.91
N ALA A 175 9.42 -8.43 31.63
CA ALA A 175 10.63 -9.23 31.51
C ALA A 175 10.42 -10.69 31.97
N LYS A 176 9.83 -10.90 33.15
CA LYS A 176 9.54 -12.22 33.73
C LYS A 176 8.49 -13.01 32.97
N ARG A 177 7.64 -12.36 32.16
CA ARG A 177 6.71 -13.05 31.24
C ARG A 177 7.43 -13.93 30.24
N SER A 178 8.63 -13.55 29.81
CA SER A 178 9.45 -14.36 28.91
C SER A 178 10.15 -15.52 29.62
N GLU A 179 10.48 -15.37 30.91
CA GLU A 179 11.24 -16.37 31.68
C GLU A 179 10.38 -17.58 32.07
N ASN A 180 9.09 -17.36 32.34
CA ASN A 180 8.15 -18.42 32.73
C ASN A 180 7.44 -19.10 31.55
N ALA A 181 7.63 -18.59 30.32
CA ALA A 181 7.07 -19.18 29.13
C ALA A 181 7.97 -20.34 28.68
N ASP A 182 7.51 -21.59 28.80
CA ASP A 182 8.24 -22.74 28.29
C ASP A 182 8.35 -22.63 26.74
N PRO A 183 9.57 -22.42 26.22
CA PRO A 183 9.80 -22.24 24.78
C PRO A 183 9.39 -23.47 23.94
N LEU A 184 9.41 -24.65 24.55
CA LEU A 184 9.20 -25.93 23.89
C LEU A 184 7.72 -26.33 23.81
N SER A 185 6.88 -25.89 24.75
CA SER A 185 5.42 -26.12 24.71
C SER A 185 4.64 -25.10 23.88
N LEU A 186 5.24 -23.94 23.55
CA LEU A 186 4.57 -22.83 22.85
C LEU A 186 4.83 -22.75 21.33
N GLY A 187 5.67 -23.64 20.78
CA GLY A 187 6.10 -23.57 19.37
C GLY A 187 7.15 -22.47 19.13
N PHE A 188 7.90 -22.60 18.02
CA PHE A 188 8.99 -21.67 17.64
C PHE A 188 10.12 -21.49 18.67
N HIS A 189 10.43 -22.52 19.48
CA HIS A 189 11.46 -22.44 20.53
C HIS A 189 11.29 -21.18 21.41
N GLY A 190 10.06 -20.83 21.75
CA GLY A 190 9.71 -19.69 22.62
C GLY A 190 10.00 -18.32 22.05
N MET A 191 10.27 -18.22 20.75
CA MET A 191 10.41 -16.94 20.11
C MET A 191 9.04 -16.29 19.90
N SER A 192 8.94 -15.00 20.25
CA SER A 192 7.80 -14.18 19.85
C SER A 192 7.92 -13.80 18.38
N ILE A 193 6.81 -13.90 17.63
CA ILE A 193 6.75 -13.48 16.23
C ILE A 193 6.06 -12.12 16.17
N ALA A 194 6.70 -11.15 15.52
CA ALA A 194 6.10 -9.86 15.19
C ALA A 194 5.95 -9.76 13.67
N ILE A 195 4.71 -9.60 13.19
CA ILE A 195 4.41 -9.35 11.78
C ILE A 195 4.16 -7.86 11.61
N LEU A 196 5.01 -7.18 10.83
CA LEU A 196 4.86 -5.78 10.50
C LEU A 196 4.35 -5.63 9.07
N GLY A 197 3.09 -5.22 8.92
CA GLY A 197 2.48 -4.93 7.63
C GLY A 197 2.60 -3.46 7.26
N PHE A 198 3.03 -3.19 6.03
CA PHE A 198 2.96 -1.85 5.44
C PHE A 198 1.84 -1.83 4.40
N ASP A 199 0.74 -1.16 4.72
CA ASP A 199 -0.39 -1.06 3.80
C ASP A 199 -0.05 -0.19 2.59
N SER A 200 -0.63 -0.54 1.43
CA SER A 200 -0.52 0.22 0.18
C SER A 200 0.92 0.46 -0.30
N MET A 201 1.85 -0.45 0.01
CA MET A 201 3.24 -0.39 -0.42
C MET A 201 3.58 -1.43 -1.49
N SER A 202 4.09 -0.98 -2.64
CA SER A 202 4.71 -1.88 -3.62
C SER A 202 6.18 -2.14 -3.29
N ARG A 203 6.73 -3.26 -3.80
CA ARG A 203 8.16 -3.56 -3.71
C ARG A 203 9.02 -2.39 -4.18
N MET A 204 8.73 -1.83 -5.35
CA MET A 204 9.52 -0.71 -5.87
C MET A 204 9.38 0.57 -5.02
N SER A 205 8.26 0.76 -4.32
CA SER A 205 8.10 1.85 -3.35
C SER A 205 9.01 1.65 -2.15
N TRP A 206 9.09 0.43 -1.60
CA TRP A 206 10.02 0.05 -0.53
C TRP A 206 11.48 0.34 -0.92
N HIS A 207 11.91 -0.14 -2.09
CA HIS A 207 13.27 0.10 -2.60
C HIS A 207 13.57 1.60 -2.82
N ARG A 208 12.61 2.39 -3.33
CA ARG A 208 12.88 3.81 -3.65
C ARG A 208 12.80 4.73 -2.45
N ARG A 209 11.84 4.50 -1.54
CA ARG A 209 11.51 5.43 -0.44
C ARG A 209 12.21 5.08 0.88
N LEU A 210 12.50 3.80 1.11
CA LEU A 210 13.01 3.30 2.39
C LEU A 210 14.39 2.64 2.22
N LYS A 211 15.28 3.29 1.48
CA LYS A 211 16.63 2.79 1.15
C LYS A 211 17.46 2.49 2.39
N GLU A 212 17.53 3.46 3.30
CA GLU A 212 18.29 3.33 4.55
C GLU A 212 17.70 2.22 5.44
N THR A 213 16.37 2.16 5.56
CA THR A 213 15.67 1.12 6.31
C THR A 213 15.93 -0.27 5.72
N ARG A 214 15.88 -0.40 4.39
CA ARG A 214 16.17 -1.66 3.69
C ARG A 214 17.62 -2.09 3.86
N SER A 215 18.58 -1.18 3.74
CA SER A 215 20.01 -1.48 3.96
C SER A 215 20.22 -1.93 5.40
N TYR A 216 19.71 -1.20 6.40
CA TYR A 216 19.80 -1.62 7.79
C TYR A 216 19.16 -3.00 8.04
N PHE A 217 17.99 -3.26 7.45
CA PHE A 217 17.33 -4.56 7.56
C PHE A 217 18.17 -5.70 6.99
N LYS A 218 18.80 -5.53 5.83
CA LYS A 218 19.60 -6.58 5.19
C LYS A 218 20.98 -6.73 5.83
N ASP A 219 21.67 -5.61 6.01
CA ASP A 219 23.10 -5.57 6.31
C ASP A 219 23.37 -5.66 7.82
N ASN A 220 22.49 -5.10 8.66
CA ASN A 220 22.68 -5.09 10.12
C ASN A 220 21.85 -6.16 10.82
N LEU A 221 20.61 -6.38 10.39
CA LEU A 221 19.72 -7.36 11.02
C LEU A 221 19.80 -8.76 10.38
N GLY A 222 20.55 -8.93 9.28
CA GLY A 222 20.61 -10.19 8.55
C GLY A 222 19.28 -10.58 7.90
N GLY A 223 18.45 -9.58 7.58
CA GLY A 223 17.12 -9.77 7.01
C GLY A 223 17.16 -10.41 5.63
N ILE A 224 16.22 -11.32 5.39
CA ILE A 224 16.06 -12.03 4.11
C ILE A 224 14.93 -11.38 3.32
N GLU A 225 15.21 -11.05 2.06
CA GLU A 225 14.23 -10.45 1.14
C GLU A 225 13.77 -11.48 0.11
N LEU A 226 12.46 -11.71 0.03
CA LEU A 226 11.87 -12.69 -0.88
C LEU A 226 11.56 -12.03 -2.24
N GLU A 227 12.46 -12.17 -3.21
CA GLU A 227 12.39 -11.43 -4.48
C GLU A 227 11.29 -11.86 -5.46
N SER A 228 10.66 -13.00 -5.22
CA SER A 228 9.57 -13.53 -6.08
C SER A 228 8.31 -13.85 -5.28
N HIS A 229 8.19 -13.28 -4.09
CA HIS A 229 6.97 -13.37 -3.31
C HIS A 229 5.89 -12.50 -3.96
N ASN A 230 4.73 -13.10 -4.21
CA ASN A 230 3.58 -12.41 -4.77
C ASN A 230 2.43 -12.41 -3.76
N ILE A 231 1.59 -11.39 -3.87
CA ILE A 231 0.37 -11.26 -3.09
C ILE A 231 -0.76 -12.07 -3.72
N VAL A 232 -1.74 -12.44 -2.90
CA VAL A 232 -2.96 -13.10 -3.35
C VAL A 232 -4.09 -12.07 -3.41
N GLY A 233 -4.68 -11.88 -4.59
CA GLY A 233 -5.75 -10.89 -4.80
C GLY A 233 -5.27 -9.45 -4.89
N ASP A 234 -6.20 -8.54 -5.18
CA ASP A 234 -5.98 -7.11 -5.36
C ASP A 234 -6.69 -6.34 -4.24
N GLY A 235 -6.06 -6.25 -3.07
CA GLY A 235 -6.59 -5.57 -1.90
C GLY A 235 -6.04 -6.12 -0.58
N THR A 236 -5.97 -5.27 0.45
CA THR A 236 -5.33 -5.63 1.74
C THR A 236 -5.97 -6.86 2.38
N THR A 237 -7.30 -6.93 2.41
CA THR A 237 -8.06 -8.06 2.96
C THR A 237 -7.75 -9.37 2.23
N ALA A 238 -7.75 -9.35 0.90
CA ALA A 238 -7.47 -10.51 0.06
C ALA A 238 -6.04 -11.06 0.24
N VAL A 239 -5.09 -10.22 0.64
CA VAL A 239 -3.70 -10.62 0.94
C VAL A 239 -3.55 -11.13 2.36
N MET A 240 -4.15 -10.46 3.34
CA MET A 240 -3.97 -10.81 4.76
C MET A 240 -4.64 -12.15 5.12
N PHE A 241 -5.81 -12.45 4.57
CA PHE A 241 -6.51 -13.70 4.90
C PHE A 241 -5.69 -14.95 4.54
N PRO A 242 -5.19 -15.11 3.29
CA PRO A 242 -4.32 -16.23 2.94
C PRO A 242 -3.02 -16.25 3.75
N MET A 243 -2.43 -15.09 4.02
CA MET A 243 -1.19 -15.00 4.80
C MET A 243 -1.36 -15.52 6.24
N LEU A 244 -2.48 -15.21 6.89
CA LEU A 244 -2.73 -15.53 8.30
C LEU A 244 -3.42 -16.88 8.49
N THR A 245 -4.27 -17.30 7.54
CA THR A 245 -5.14 -18.48 7.70
C THR A 245 -4.80 -19.61 6.74
N GLY A 246 -4.02 -19.35 5.69
CA GLY A 246 -3.79 -20.29 4.59
C GLY A 246 -5.02 -20.51 3.69
N LYS A 247 -6.07 -19.70 3.82
CA LYS A 247 -7.32 -19.79 3.05
C LYS A 247 -7.63 -18.51 2.29
N PHE A 248 -8.32 -18.64 1.15
CA PHE A 248 -8.86 -17.51 0.41
C PHE A 248 -10.04 -16.86 1.15
N GLU A 249 -10.31 -15.60 0.83
CA GLU A 249 -11.38 -14.81 1.44
C GLU A 249 -12.76 -15.47 1.32
N TRP A 250 -13.08 -16.07 0.16
CA TRP A 250 -14.37 -16.75 -0.06
C TRP A 250 -14.48 -18.12 0.61
N GLU A 251 -13.39 -18.66 1.18
CA GLU A 251 -13.41 -19.92 1.92
C GLU A 251 -13.70 -19.72 3.42
N LEU A 252 -13.73 -18.47 3.87
CA LEU A 252 -13.94 -18.10 5.27
C LEU A 252 -15.39 -17.60 5.47
N PRO A 253 -16.05 -18.00 6.57
CA PRO A 253 -17.38 -17.48 6.90
C PRO A 253 -17.28 -15.97 7.25
N GLU A 254 -18.24 -15.17 6.79
CA GLU A 254 -18.39 -13.74 7.12
C GLU A 254 -17.22 -12.83 6.71
N CYS A 255 -16.69 -12.98 5.49
CA CYS A 255 -15.61 -12.12 4.95
C CYS A 255 -16.10 -11.01 4.02
N ARG A 256 -17.30 -10.46 4.23
CA ARG A 256 -17.84 -9.32 3.47
C ARG A 256 -18.37 -8.21 4.37
#